data_AF-A0A419UTP9-F1
#
_entry.id   AF-A0A419UTP9-F1
#
_cell.length_a   1.000
_cell.length_b   1.000
_cell.length_c   1.000
_cell.angle_alpha   90.00
_cell.angle_beta   90.00
_cell.angle_gamma   90.00
#
_symmetry.space_group_name_H-M   'P 1'
#
loop_
_entity.id
_entity.type
_entity.pdbx_description
1 polymer ?
#
loop_
_entity_poly.entity_id
_entity_poly.type
_entity_poly.pdbx_seq_one_letter_code
_entity_poly.pdbx_strand_id
1 'polypeptide(L)' 'MAESTKNPVKFLKEVGGEMKRVTWPTRKELTKYTIVVIITIIFFVIFFAIVDLGLSELVRIFL' A
#
# COMPACT_ATOMS: atom_id res chain seq x y z
N MET A 1 29.07 34.36 0.89
CA MET A 1 28.02 33.36 1.13
C MET A 1 27.12 33.27 -0.09
N ALA A 2 27.55 32.57 -1.15
CA ALA A 2 26.69 32.23 -2.30
C ALA A 2 27.53 31.45 -3.31
N GLU A 3 27.45 30.13 -3.30
CA GLU A 3 27.48 29.36 -4.55
C GLU A 3 26.74 28.03 -4.34
N SER A 4 25.43 28.14 -4.10
CA SER A 4 24.51 27.01 -4.20
C SER A 4 24.14 26.81 -5.68
N THR A 5 25.13 26.57 -6.54
CA THR A 5 24.87 25.89 -7.81
C THR A 5 24.69 24.41 -7.44
N LYS A 6 23.47 24.04 -7.04
CA LYS A 6 23.08 22.64 -6.84
C LYS A 6 23.18 21.97 -8.20
N ASN A 7 24.36 21.51 -8.56
CA ASN A 7 24.58 20.80 -9.80
C ASN A 7 23.69 19.54 -9.72
N PRO A 8 22.57 19.47 -10.47
CA PRO A 8 21.55 18.44 -10.28
C PRO A 8 22.14 17.04 -10.52
N VAL A 9 23.19 16.96 -11.34
CA VAL A 9 23.97 15.75 -11.60
C VAL A 9 24.67 15.25 -10.34
N LYS A 10 25.24 16.16 -9.52
CA LYS A 10 25.91 15.81 -8.26
C LYS A 10 24.89 15.37 -7.20
N PHE A 11 23.76 16.07 -7.11
CA PHE A 11 22.66 15.71 -6.21
C PHE A 11 22.07 14.33 -6.54
N LEU A 12 21.80 14.03 -7.82
CA LEU A 12 21.30 12.69 -8.23
C LEU A 12 22.32 11.58 -7.94
N LYS A 13 23.62 11.87 -8.06
CA LYS A 13 24.68 10.92 -7.72
C LYS A 13 24.74 10.63 -6.21
N GLU A 14 24.54 11.65 -5.38
CA GLU A 14 24.43 11.51 -3.92
C GLU A 14 23.17 10.73 -3.53
N VAL A 15 22.00 11.05 -4.11
CA VAL A 15 20.73 10.31 -3.88
C VAL A 15 20.84 8.85 -4.33
N GLY A 16 21.49 8.57 -5.46
CA GLY A 16 21.75 7.21 -5.91
C GLY A 16 22.68 6.41 -4.98
N GLY A 17 23.62 7.09 -4.30
CA GLY A 17 24.45 6.50 -3.26
C GLY A 17 23.65 6.13 -2.01
N GLU A 18 22.74 7.00 -1.60
CA GLU A 18 21.86 6.78 -0.44
C GLU A 18 20.78 5.72 -0.72
N MET A 19 20.23 5.70 -1.94
CA MET A 19 19.26 4.67 -2.36
C MET A 19 19.84 3.25 -2.34
N LYS A 20 21.15 3.08 -2.47
CA LYS A 20 21.81 1.76 -2.30
C LYS A 20 21.85 1.30 -0.85
N ARG A 21 21.71 2.22 0.12
CA ARG A 21 21.63 1.90 1.55
C ARG A 21 20.20 1.50 1.96
N VAL A 22 19.21 1.86 1.16
CA VAL A 22 17.82 1.42 1.36
C VAL A 22 17.73 -0.05 1.02
N THR A 23 17.39 -0.85 2.02
CA THR A 23 17.15 -2.29 1.85
C THR A 23 15.85 -2.47 1.09
N TRP A 24 15.95 -2.72 -0.22
CA TRP A 24 14.78 -3.04 -1.02
C TRP A 24 14.26 -4.43 -0.66
N PRO A 25 12.94 -4.56 -0.45
CA PRO A 25 12.34 -5.84 -0.09
C PRO A 25 12.60 -6.88 -1.18
N THR A 26 12.84 -8.11 -0.76
CA THR A 26 13.03 -9.21 -1.71
C THR A 26 11.71 -9.57 -2.39
N ARG A 27 11.73 -10.07 -3.63
CA ARG A 27 10.52 -10.49 -4.35
C ARG A 27 9.65 -11.45 -3.54
N LYS A 28 10.26 -12.31 -2.72
CA LYS A 28 9.56 -13.27 -1.84
C LYS A 28 8.79 -12.57 -0.72
N GLU A 29 9.38 -11.54 -0.13
CA GLU A 29 8.77 -10.76 0.94
C GLU A 29 7.59 -9.94 0.42
N LEU A 30 7.76 -9.34 -0.76
CA LEU A 30 6.69 -8.61 -1.43
C LEU A 30 5.47 -9.51 -1.70
N THR A 31 5.70 -10.72 -2.24
CA THR A 31 4.61 -11.70 -2.46
C THR A 31 3.89 -12.07 -1.16
N LYS A 32 4.62 -12.26 -0.05
CA LYS A 32 4.02 -12.56 1.25
C LYS A 32 3.10 -11.43 1.70
N TYR A 33 3.53 -10.18 1.57
CA TYR A 33 2.70 -9.03 1.91
C TYR A 33 1.45 -8.94 1.04
N THR A 34 1.59 -9.14 -0.27
CA THR A 34 0.43 -9.13 -1.18
C THR A 34 -0.58 -10.22 -0.84
N ILE A 35 -0.12 -11.42 -0.47
CA ILE A 35 -1.00 -12.53 -0.05
C ILE A 35 -1.79 -12.15 1.21
N VAL A 36 -1.14 -11.58 2.22
CA VAL A 36 -1.82 -11.14 3.46
C VAL A 36 -2.89 -10.11 3.13
N VAL A 37 -2.57 -9.13 2.29
CA VAL A 37 -3.53 -8.10 1.86
C VAL A 37 -4.73 -8.72 1.12
N ILE A 38 -4.48 -9.64 0.19
CA ILE A 38 -5.55 -10.33 -0.55
C ILE A 38 -6.49 -11.07 0.42
N ILE A 39 -5.95 -11.80 1.39
CA ILE A 39 -6.74 -12.51 2.40
C ILE A 39 -7.61 -11.54 3.20
N THR A 40 -7.03 -10.42 3.66
CA THR A 40 -7.80 -9.41 4.42
C THR A 40 -8.92 -8.79 3.58
N ILE A 41 -8.68 -8.51 2.29
CA ILE A 41 -9.71 -7.99 1.39
C ILE A 41 -10.85 -8.99 1.21
N ILE A 42 -10.53 -10.27 0.95
CA ILE A 42 -11.54 -11.33 0.79
C ILE A 42 -12.40 -11.44 2.05
N PHE A 43 -11.78 -11.39 3.24
CA PHE A 43 -12.51 -11.42 4.50
C PHE A 43 -13.51 -10.24 4.61
N PHE A 44 -13.07 -9.01 4.32
CA PHE A 44 -13.94 -7.84 4.36
C PHE A 44 -15.07 -7.91 3.31
N VAL A 45 -14.79 -8.39 2.11
CA VAL A 45 -15.81 -8.58 1.06
C VAL A 45 -16.92 -9.52 1.54
N ILE A 46 -16.55 -10.66 2.14
CA ILE A 46 -17.51 -11.62 2.68
C ILE A 46 -18.30 -10.99 3.84
N PHE A 47 -17.62 -10.29 4.74
CA PHE A 47 -18.26 -9.61 5.86
C PHE A 47 -19.29 -8.58 5.38
N PHE A 48 -18.92 -7.70 4.45
CA PHE A 48 -19.85 -6.71 3.90
C PHE A 48 -21.01 -7.36 3.15
N ALA A 49 -20.76 -8.42 2.37
CA ALA A 49 -21.84 -9.14 1.71
C ALA A 49 -22.88 -9.69 2.71
N ILE A 50 -22.45 -10.23 3.85
CA ILE A 50 -23.35 -10.70 4.90
C ILE A 50 -24.12 -9.54 5.53
N VAL A 51 -23.42 -8.44 5.83
CA VAL A 51 -24.02 -7.25 6.43
C VAL A 51 -25.05 -6.61 5.49
N ASP A 52 -24.74 -6.50 4.20
CA ASP A 52 -25.64 -5.93 3.19
C ASP A 52 -26.90 -6.77 3.03
N LEU A 53 -26.78 -8.10 3.05
CA LEU A 53 -27.93 -9.00 3.04
C LEU A 53 -28.78 -8.84 4.31
N GLY A 54 -28.14 -8.77 5.48
CA GLY A 54 -28.84 -8.55 6.75
C GLY A 54 -29.55 -7.20 6.83
N LEU A 55 -28.89 -6.13 6.36
CA LEU A 55 -29.46 -4.79 6.29
C LEU A 55 -30.59 -4.71 5.25
N SER A 56 -30.46 -5.37 4.10
CA SER A 56 -31.49 -5.39 3.06
C SER A 56 -32.80 -5.99 3.58
N GLU A 57 -32.73 -7.11 4.30
CA GLU A 57 -33.90 -7.71 4.93
C GLU A 57 -34.47 -6.82 6.04
N LEU A 58 -33.61 -6.20 6.86
CA LEU A 58 -34.05 -5.30 7.92
C LEU A 58 -34.81 -4.08 7.37
N VAL A 59 -34.28 -3.46 6.31
CA VAL A 59 -34.93 -2.34 5.62
C VAL A 59 -36.27 -2.76 5.02
N ARG A 60 -36.34 -3.95 4.40
CA ARG A 60 -37.57 -4.50 3.82
C ARG A 60 -38.66 -4.81 4.85
N ILE A 61 -38.27 -5.10 6.10
CA ILE A 61 -39.22 -5.30 7.19
C ILE A 61 -39.77 -3.97 7.71
N PHE A 62 -38.95 -2.91 7.69
CA PHE A 62 -39.32 -1.58 8.21
C PHE A 62 -40.08 -0.70 7.21
N LEU A 63 -39.97 -0.96 5.91
CA LEU A 63 -40.50 -0.15 4.80
C LEU A 63 -41.54 -0.94 4.01
#